data_AF-A0A3D2VT61-F1
#
_entry.id   AF-A0A3D2VT61-F1
#
_cell.length_a   1.000
_cell.length_b   1.000
_cell.length_c   1.000
_cell.angle_alpha   90.00
_cell.angle_beta   90.00
_cell.angle_gamma   90.00
#
_symmetry.space_group_name_H-M   'P 1'
#
loop_
_entity.id
_entity.type
_entity.pdbx_description
1 polymer ?
#
loop_
_entity_poly.entity_id
_entity_poly.type
_entity_poly.pdbx_seq_one_letter_code
_entity_poly.pdbx_strand_id
1 'polypeptide(L)'
;MSLIITETENAIGTITMNHAAKRNALSDALIDEITVTLEAFKEQNIRVVVLRAPAGAKVWSAGHDVSELPSRGRDPLGWADSLRVVIRAIQEYPAPILGLIEGGVWGGGCEVAMACDILVATP
;
A
#
# COMPACT_ATOMS: atom_id res chain seq x y z
N MET A 1 -12.78 9.92 -6.72
CA MET A 1 -13.04 9.42 -5.34
C MET A 1 -11.70 8.95 -4.80
N SER A 2 -11.37 9.25 -3.55
CA SER A 2 -10.08 8.81 -2.98
C SER A 2 -10.01 7.28 -2.95
N LEU A 3 -8.86 6.76 -3.35
CA LEU A 3 -8.54 5.33 -3.40
C LEU A 3 -8.03 4.82 -2.07
N ILE A 4 -7.87 5.68 -1.05
CA ILE A 4 -7.63 5.32 0.34
C ILE A 4 -8.61 6.02 1.29
N ILE A 5 -8.64 5.57 2.54
CA ILE A 5 -9.25 6.27 3.67
C ILE A 5 -8.17 6.37 4.75
N THR A 6 -8.00 7.55 5.32
CA THR A 6 -6.99 7.80 6.35
C THR A 6 -7.63 8.15 7.69
N GLU A 7 -7.09 7.61 8.76
CA GLU A 7 -7.48 7.95 10.13
C GLU A 7 -6.23 8.15 10.98
N THR A 8 -6.24 9.15 11.86
CA THR A 8 -5.16 9.38 12.82
C THR A 8 -5.73 9.41 14.21
N GLU A 9 -5.28 8.49 15.06
CA GLU A 9 -5.63 8.46 16.48
C GLU A 9 -4.33 8.47 17.30
N ASN A 10 -4.16 9.48 18.14
CA ASN A 10 -2.90 9.74 18.85
C ASN A 10 -1.73 9.82 17.86
N ALA A 11 -0.74 8.92 17.99
CA ALA A 11 0.42 8.83 17.11
C ALA A 11 0.35 7.63 16.15
N ILE A 12 -0.87 7.11 15.89
CA ILE A 12 -1.11 5.99 14.98
C ILE A 12 -1.86 6.50 13.76
N GLY A 13 -1.25 6.34 12.59
CA GLY A 13 -1.86 6.65 11.30
C GLY A 13 -2.32 5.39 10.60
N THR A 14 -3.59 5.29 10.23
CA THR A 14 -4.14 4.14 9.50
C THR A 14 -4.44 4.54 8.07
N ILE A 15 -3.91 3.77 7.12
CA ILE A 15 -4.23 3.83 5.69
C ILE A 15 -5.06 2.60 5.33
N THR A 16 -6.32 2.81 4.97
CA THR A 16 -7.21 1.77 4.47
C THR A 16 -7.34 1.90 2.96
N MET A 17 -6.87 0.91 2.20
CA MET A 17 -7.06 0.87 0.74
C MET A 17 -8.56 0.79 0.41
N ASN A 18 -9.03 1.69 -0.45
CA ASN A 18 -10.43 1.90 -0.78
C ASN A 18 -10.67 1.80 -2.30
N HIS A 19 -10.15 0.75 -2.92
CA HIS A 19 -10.31 0.50 -4.36
C HIS A 19 -10.99 -0.87 -4.61
N ALA A 20 -12.10 -1.10 -3.92
CA ALA A 20 -12.84 -2.36 -3.94
C ALA A 20 -13.25 -2.82 -5.34
N ALA A 21 -13.61 -1.88 -6.22
CA ALA A 21 -13.99 -2.17 -7.62
C ALA A 21 -12.89 -2.90 -8.40
N LYS A 22 -11.61 -2.64 -8.08
CA LYS A 22 -10.45 -3.34 -8.65
C LYS A 22 -9.75 -4.27 -7.66
N ARG A 23 -10.40 -4.62 -6.53
CA ARG A 23 -9.82 -5.48 -5.48
C ARG A 23 -8.47 -4.95 -4.97
N ASN A 24 -8.36 -3.62 -4.82
CA ASN A 24 -7.13 -2.94 -4.43
C ASN A 24 -5.93 -3.32 -5.31
N ALA A 25 -6.15 -3.45 -6.63
CA ALA A 25 -5.05 -3.47 -7.58
C ALA A 25 -4.21 -2.19 -7.40
N LEU A 26 -2.90 -2.38 -7.32
CA LEU A 26 -1.90 -1.35 -7.11
C LEU A 26 -1.70 -0.59 -8.43
N SER A 27 -2.69 0.24 -8.75
CA SER A 27 -2.60 1.23 -9.81
C SER A 27 -1.72 2.39 -9.37
N ASP A 28 -1.14 3.12 -10.32
CA ASP A 28 -0.32 4.31 -10.10
C ASP A 28 -1.02 5.30 -9.16
N ALA A 29 -2.32 5.54 -9.38
CA ALA A 29 -3.10 6.45 -8.55
C ALA A 29 -3.26 5.99 -7.09
N LEU A 30 -3.42 4.68 -6.85
CA LEU A 30 -3.56 4.15 -5.48
C LEU A 30 -2.23 4.24 -4.76
N ILE A 31 -1.15 3.88 -5.46
CA ILE A 31 0.21 3.96 -4.94
C ILE A 31 0.60 5.40 -4.62
N ASP A 32 0.28 6.36 -5.49
CA ASP A 32 0.55 7.77 -5.29
C ASP A 32 -0.15 8.28 -4.01
N GLU A 33 -1.45 7.98 -3.85
CA GLU A 33 -2.19 8.34 -2.63
C GLU A 33 -1.54 7.75 -1.36
N ILE A 34 -1.10 6.48 -1.39
CA ILE A 34 -0.40 5.85 -0.26
C ILE A 34 0.94 6.56 0.02
N THR A 35 1.73 6.81 -1.02
CA THR A 35 3.08 7.39 -0.90
C THR A 35 3.02 8.82 -0.35
N VAL A 36 2.10 9.64 -0.87
CA VAL A 36 1.85 11.01 -0.37
C VAL A 36 1.40 10.97 1.08
N THR A 37 0.54 10.03 1.45
CA THR A 37 0.07 9.89 2.84
C THR A 37 1.20 9.49 3.78
N LEU A 38 2.11 8.62 3.36
CA LEU A 38 3.30 8.28 4.15
C LEU A 38 4.15 9.54 4.41
N GLU A 39 4.42 10.37 3.40
CA GLU A 39 5.18 11.61 3.64
C GLU A 39 4.43 12.57 4.59
N ALA A 40 3.11 12.70 4.45
CA ALA A 40 2.30 13.52 5.36
C ALA A 40 2.32 12.99 6.81
N PHE A 41 2.28 11.67 7.00
CA PHE A 41 2.39 11.03 8.31
C PHE A 41 3.76 11.24 8.96
N LYS A 42 4.83 11.26 8.15
CA LYS A 42 6.17 11.60 8.60
C LYS A 42 6.25 13.05 9.10
N GLU A 43 5.67 14.01 8.38
CA GLU A 43 5.59 15.42 8.81
C GLU A 43 4.78 15.58 10.11
N GLN A 44 3.74 14.76 10.29
CA GLN A 44 2.90 14.74 11.49
C GLN A 44 3.53 13.98 12.67
N ASN A 45 4.73 13.42 12.53
CA ASN A 45 5.40 12.59 13.52
C ASN A 45 4.60 11.35 13.96
N ILE A 46 3.83 10.75 13.03
CA ILE A 46 3.15 9.48 13.27
C ILE A 46 4.19 8.42 13.63
N ARG A 47 3.98 7.77 14.78
CA ARG A 47 4.93 6.83 15.39
C ARG A 47 4.68 5.39 14.98
N VAL A 48 3.50 5.08 14.44
CA VAL A 48 3.13 3.77 13.90
C VAL A 48 2.16 3.98 12.73
N VAL A 49 2.40 3.31 11.61
CA VAL A 49 1.45 3.28 10.49
C VAL A 49 0.80 1.90 10.39
N VAL A 50 -0.51 1.85 10.12
CA VAL A 50 -1.23 0.62 9.80
C VAL A 50 -1.72 0.69 8.37
N LEU A 51 -1.22 -0.19 7.50
CA LEU A 51 -1.70 -0.37 6.14
C LEU A 51 -2.65 -1.57 6.07
N ARG A 52 -3.89 -1.33 5.65
CA ARG A 52 -4.94 -2.37 5.65
C ARG A 52 -5.86 -2.27 4.44
N ALA A 53 -6.62 -3.34 4.22
CA ALA A 53 -7.84 -3.30 3.43
C ALA A 53 -9.07 -3.06 4.35
N PRO A 54 -10.26 -2.77 3.80
CA PRO A 54 -11.48 -2.64 4.58
C PRO A 54 -11.75 -3.93 5.35
N ALA A 55 -12.33 -3.83 6.55
CA ALA A 55 -12.71 -5.00 7.33
C ALA A 55 -13.65 -5.92 6.53
N GLY A 56 -13.43 -7.23 6.58
CA GLY A 56 -14.18 -8.22 5.80
C GLY A 56 -13.75 -8.34 4.34
N ALA A 57 -12.64 -7.70 3.92
CA ALA A 57 -12.16 -7.79 2.55
C ALA A 57 -11.74 -9.23 2.20
N LYS A 58 -12.23 -9.74 1.06
CA LYS A 58 -11.81 -11.04 0.53
C LYS A 58 -10.43 -11.01 -0.14
N VAL A 59 -10.02 -9.82 -0.59
CA VAL A 59 -8.73 -9.57 -1.24
C VAL A 59 -8.17 -8.30 -0.61
N TRP A 60 -6.99 -8.43 0.01
CA TRP A 60 -6.26 -7.30 0.57
C TRP A 60 -5.70 -6.43 -0.56
N SER A 61 -5.01 -7.06 -1.52
CA SER A 61 -4.60 -6.46 -2.78
C SER A 61 -4.45 -7.52 -3.87
N ALA A 62 -4.96 -7.23 -5.07
CA ALA A 62 -4.80 -8.05 -6.27
C ALA A 62 -3.40 -7.93 -6.92
N GLY A 63 -2.50 -7.12 -6.35
CA GLY A 63 -1.17 -6.86 -6.90
C GLY A 63 -1.15 -5.73 -7.93
N HIS A 64 -0.07 -5.65 -8.70
CA HIS A 64 0.13 -4.61 -9.72
C HIS A 64 -1.06 -4.55 -10.70
N ASP A 65 -1.53 -3.35 -11.06
CA ASP A 65 -2.59 -3.23 -12.05
C ASP A 65 -2.05 -3.62 -13.43
N VAL A 66 -2.38 -4.83 -13.89
CA VAL A 66 -1.92 -5.38 -15.16
C VAL A 66 -2.34 -4.51 -16.35
N SER A 67 -3.41 -3.70 -16.22
CA SER A 67 -3.84 -2.78 -17.28
C SER A 67 -2.93 -1.56 -17.44
N GLU A 68 -2.08 -1.27 -16.46
CA GLU A 68 -1.13 -0.16 -16.46
C GLU A 68 0.29 -0.59 -16.85
N LEU A 69 0.52 -1.89 -17.03
CA LEU A 69 1.81 -2.39 -17.50
C LEU A 69 2.19 -1.78 -18.86
N PRO A 70 3.46 -1.43 -19.06
CA PRO A 70 3.88 -0.81 -20.30
C PRO A 70 3.75 -1.78 -21.49
N SER A 71 3.65 -1.20 -22.69
CA SER A 71 3.79 -1.96 -23.93
C SER A 71 5.11 -2.73 -23.98
N ARG A 72 5.10 -3.83 -24.74
CA ARG A 72 6.26 -4.73 -24.93
C ARG A 72 7.53 -3.96 -25.27
N GLY A 73 8.67 -4.44 -24.76
CA GLY A 73 10.00 -3.87 -25.01
C GLY A 73 10.42 -2.77 -24.03
N ARG A 74 9.57 -2.44 -23.04
CA ARG A 74 9.94 -1.64 -21.87
C ARG A 74 9.97 -2.52 -20.63
N ASP A 75 10.92 -2.24 -19.73
CA ASP A 75 10.97 -2.88 -18.41
C ASP A 75 9.75 -2.44 -17.59
N PRO A 76 8.86 -3.36 -17.17
CA PRO A 76 7.68 -3.03 -16.38
C PRO A 76 7.99 -2.63 -14.94
N LEU A 77 9.21 -2.87 -14.43
CA LEU A 77 9.57 -2.65 -13.02
C LEU A 77 10.85 -1.82 -12.89
N GLY A 78 11.02 -0.84 -13.79
CA GLY A 78 12.13 0.11 -13.72
C GLY A 78 12.15 0.91 -12.42
N TRP A 79 13.25 1.59 -12.11
CA TRP A 79 13.45 2.25 -10.81
C TRP A 79 12.33 3.23 -10.39
N ALA A 80 11.76 3.92 -11.38
CA ALA A 80 10.70 4.92 -11.20
C ALA A 80 9.27 4.34 -11.27
N ASP A 81 9.12 3.04 -11.47
CA ASP A 81 7.82 2.37 -11.41
C ASP A 81 7.17 2.61 -10.03
N SER A 82 5.86 2.84 -10.03
CA SER A 82 5.12 3.22 -8.83
C SER A 82 5.27 2.17 -7.73
N LEU A 83 5.21 0.88 -8.07
CA LEU A 83 5.38 -0.19 -7.11
C LEU A 83 6.79 -0.16 -6.49
N ARG A 84 7.83 0.16 -7.26
CA ARG A 84 9.20 0.35 -6.73
C ARG A 84 9.30 1.57 -5.81
N VAL A 85 8.60 2.65 -6.14
CA VAL A 85 8.56 3.88 -5.32
C VAL A 85 7.93 3.61 -3.96
N VAL A 86 6.75 2.99 -3.91
CA VAL A 86 6.06 2.74 -2.63
C VAL A 86 6.82 1.76 -1.74
N ILE A 87 7.48 0.76 -2.31
CA ILE A 87 8.30 -0.18 -1.53
C ILE A 87 9.43 0.57 -0.82
N ARG A 88 10.16 1.44 -1.51
CA ARG A 88 11.20 2.26 -0.89
C ARG A 88 10.62 3.22 0.13
N ALA A 89 9.48 3.85 -0.18
CA ALA A 89 8.81 4.75 0.76
C ALA A 89 8.41 4.04 2.06
N ILE A 90 7.96 2.79 1.99
CA ILE A 90 7.66 1.96 3.16
C ILE A 90 8.95 1.64 3.93
N GLN A 91 10.00 1.18 3.24
CA GLN A 91 11.27 0.78 3.86
C GLN A 91 12.05 1.94 4.49
N GLU A 92 11.91 3.16 3.94
CA GLU A 92 12.60 4.37 4.39
C GLU A 92 11.78 5.18 5.40
N TYR A 93 10.54 4.77 5.70
CA TYR A 93 9.68 5.46 6.66
C TYR A 93 10.29 5.39 8.08
N PRO A 94 10.34 6.50 8.85
CA PRO A 94 11.13 6.58 10.09
C PRO A 94 10.47 5.95 11.33
N ALA A 95 9.39 5.19 11.15
CA ALA A 95 8.63 4.52 12.21
C ALA A 95 8.09 3.17 11.70
N PRO A 96 7.64 2.25 12.56
CA PRO A 96 7.11 0.97 12.11
C PRO A 96 5.85 1.10 11.24
N ILE A 97 5.80 0.35 10.15
CA ILE A 97 4.62 0.15 9.30
C ILE A 97 4.13 -1.29 9.50
N LEU A 98 2.87 -1.43 9.93
CA LEU A 98 2.19 -2.72 10.08
C LEU A 98 1.31 -2.98 8.87
N GLY A 99 1.51 -4.12 8.20
CA GLY A 99 0.53 -4.68 7.27
C GLY A 99 -0.51 -5.48 8.04
N LEU A 100 -1.73 -4.96 8.14
CA LEU A 100 -2.87 -5.68 8.71
C LEU A 100 -3.62 -6.39 7.58
N ILE A 101 -3.43 -7.70 7.49
CA ILE A 101 -3.81 -8.52 6.35
C ILE A 101 -5.10 -9.29 6.64
N GLU A 102 -6.11 -9.05 5.82
CA GLU A 102 -7.35 -9.82 5.77
C GLU A 102 -7.65 -10.15 4.30
N GLY A 103 -7.86 -11.43 4.00
CA GLY A 103 -8.11 -11.92 2.64
C GLY A 103 -6.84 -12.15 1.80
N GLY A 104 -7.02 -12.40 0.50
CA GLY A 104 -5.93 -12.78 -0.41
C GLY A 104 -4.97 -11.64 -0.75
N VAL A 105 -3.68 -11.95 -0.85
CA VAL A 105 -2.59 -11.05 -1.24
C VAL A 105 -1.88 -11.64 -2.45
N TRP A 106 -1.68 -10.85 -3.51
CA TRP A 106 -1.20 -11.38 -4.80
C TRP A 106 -0.08 -10.54 -5.40
N GLY A 107 0.93 -11.19 -5.98
CA GLY A 107 1.97 -10.55 -6.79
C GLY A 107 2.64 -9.37 -6.10
N GLY A 108 2.59 -8.18 -6.72
CA GLY A 108 3.13 -6.94 -6.13
C GLY A 108 2.53 -6.58 -4.76
N GLY A 109 1.30 -7.04 -4.46
CA GLY A 109 0.70 -6.88 -3.13
C GLY A 109 1.46 -7.67 -2.06
N CYS A 110 2.02 -8.84 -2.42
CA CYS A 110 2.89 -9.58 -1.50
C CYS A 110 4.18 -8.81 -1.24
N GLU A 111 4.71 -8.12 -2.25
CA GLU A 111 5.93 -7.32 -2.12
C GLU A 111 5.70 -6.09 -1.24
N VAL A 112 4.57 -5.39 -1.40
CA VAL A 112 4.16 -4.31 -0.49
C VAL A 112 3.99 -4.83 0.93
N ALA A 113 3.32 -5.96 1.11
CA ALA A 113 3.15 -6.57 2.43
C ALA A 113 4.51 -6.95 3.06
N MET A 114 5.42 -7.56 2.29
CA MET A 114 6.77 -7.90 2.77
C MET A 114 7.68 -6.69 2.99
N ALA A 115 7.35 -5.53 2.42
CA ALA A 115 8.07 -4.29 2.70
C ALA A 115 7.71 -3.71 4.07
N CYS A 116 6.51 -4.01 4.61
CA CYS A 116 6.12 -3.62 5.96
C CYS A 116 7.01 -4.29 7.02
N ASP A 117 7.24 -3.62 8.15
CA ASP A 117 8.08 -4.12 9.24
C ASP A 117 7.45 -5.32 9.97
N ILE A 118 6.12 -5.29 10.13
CA ILE A 118 5.36 -6.32 10.84
C ILE A 118 4.11 -6.66 10.04
N LEU A 119 3.82 -7.96 9.92
CA LEU A 119 2.57 -8.46 9.36
C LEU A 119 1.73 -9.10 10.45
N VAL A 120 0.46 -8.68 10.55
CA VAL A 120 -0.57 -9.33 11.37
C VAL A 120 -1.67 -9.77 10.43
N ALA A 121 -1.94 -11.08 10.40
CA ALA A 121 -2.88 -11.68 9.45
C ALA A 121 -4.01 -12.44 10.15
N THR A 122 -5.17 -12.49 9.50
CA THR A 122 -6.24 -13.43 9.87
C THR A 122 -5.84 -14.87 9.55
N PRO A 123 -6.37 -15.88 10.29
CA PRO A 123 -6.12 -17.30 10.03
C PRO A 123 -6.49 -17.77 8.62
#